data_AF-A0A165JNY8-F1
#
_entry.id   AF-A0A165JNY8-F1
#
_cell.length_a   1.000
_cell.length_b   1.000
_cell.length_c   1.000
_cell.angle_alpha   90.00
_cell.angle_beta   90.00
_cell.angle_gamma   90.00
#
_symmetry.space_group_name_H-M   'P 1'
#
loop_
_entity.id
_entity.type
_entity.pdbx_description
1 polymer ?
#
loop_
_entity_poly.entity_id
_entity_poly.type
_entity_poly.pdbx_seq_one_letter_code
_entity_poly.pdbx_strand_id
1 'polypeptide(L)'
;MKMIVDYSSQTCSFRPGPSMSSFGTSCAAMNGIDMAVIERAEEFIRLAARGDDLVLACTGLTEQEELEVEAADEIARMFLELDLPDPATEECQTVRVMLESIVTGS
;
A
#
# COMPACT_ATOMS: atom_id res chain seq x y z
N MET A 1 4.09 -24.35 10.64
CA MET A 1 3.30 -25.60 10.65
C MET A 1 1.87 -25.24 11.04
N LYS A 2 0.93 -25.09 10.09
CA LYS A 2 -0.49 -24.86 10.39
C LYS A 2 -1.31 -25.97 9.74
N MET A 3 -2.12 -26.64 10.55
CA MET A 3 -2.88 -27.85 10.22
C MET A 3 -4.35 -27.52 9.92
N ILE A 4 -4.96 -28.26 9.00
CA ILE A 4 -6.38 -28.22 8.63
C ILE A 4 -7.22 -28.93 9.71
N VAL A 5 -8.38 -28.38 10.07
CA VAL A 5 -9.41 -29.14 10.80
C VAL A 5 -10.71 -29.08 10.00
N ASP A 6 -11.12 -30.24 9.44
CA ASP A 6 -12.39 -30.43 8.75
C ASP A 6 -13.28 -31.33 9.62
N TYR A 7 -14.47 -30.84 10.01
CA TYR A 7 -15.37 -31.49 10.96
C TYR A 7 -16.52 -32.28 10.30
N SER A 8 -16.47 -32.50 8.99
CA SER A 8 -17.62 -33.05 8.26
C SER A 8 -17.83 -34.57 8.35
N SER A 9 -16.92 -35.35 8.95
CA SER A 9 -17.14 -36.78 9.24
C SER A 9 -16.17 -37.22 10.32
N GLN A 10 -16.47 -38.29 11.06
CA GLN A 10 -15.70 -38.81 12.20
C GLN A 10 -14.32 -39.40 11.83
N THR A 11 -13.56 -38.74 10.95
CA THR A 11 -12.15 -38.97 10.64
C THR A 11 -11.53 -37.65 10.16
N CYS A 12 -10.74 -36.99 11.00
CA CYS A 12 -9.97 -35.82 10.59
C CYS A 12 -8.90 -36.24 9.58
N SER A 13 -8.99 -35.75 8.33
CA SER A 13 -7.94 -35.95 7.31
C SER A 13 -7.19 -34.64 7.09
N PHE A 14 -5.90 -34.64 7.45
CA PHE A 14 -5.01 -33.50 7.22
C PHE A 14 -4.52 -33.55 5.76
N ARG A 15 -4.84 -32.52 4.97
CA ARG A 15 -4.24 -32.32 3.64
C ARG A 15 -3.14 -31.24 3.72
N PRO A 16 -2.01 -31.40 3.02
CA PRO A 16 -1.02 -30.33 2.90
C PRO A 16 -1.60 -29.17 2.09
N GLY A 17 -1.59 -27.96 2.64
CA GLY A 17 -2.03 -26.74 1.95
C GLY A 17 -2.41 -25.62 2.94
N PRO A 18 -2.43 -24.34 2.51
CA PRO A 18 -2.93 -23.25 3.34
C PRO A 18 -4.42 -23.47 3.65
N SER A 19 -4.82 -23.36 4.92
CA SER A 19 -6.24 -23.41 5.29
C SER A 19 -6.94 -22.17 4.75
N MET A 20 -7.88 -22.36 3.82
CA MET A 20 -8.73 -21.27 3.29
C MET A 20 -9.92 -20.96 4.21
N SER A 21 -10.12 -21.77 5.25
CA SER A 21 -11.11 -21.54 6.31
C SER A 21 -10.38 -21.24 7.60
N SER A 22 -10.53 -20.01 8.09
CA SER A 22 -10.18 -19.68 9.46
C SER A 22 -11.49 -19.36 10.17
N PHE A 23 -11.80 -20.06 11.26
CA PHE A 23 -12.88 -19.66 12.16
C PHE A 23 -12.58 -18.31 12.86
N GLY A 24 -11.44 -17.67 12.55
CA GLY A 24 -11.02 -16.40 13.12
C GLY A 24 -12.01 -15.27 12.80
N THR A 25 -12.50 -15.17 11.56
CA THR A 25 -13.49 -14.16 11.17
C THR A 25 -14.84 -14.39 11.85
N SER A 26 -15.29 -15.64 11.95
CA SER A 26 -16.50 -16.01 12.70
C SER A 26 -16.36 -15.73 14.20
N CYS A 27 -15.20 -16.00 14.79
CA CYS A 27 -14.91 -15.69 16.20
C CYS A 27 -14.92 -14.17 16.44
N ALA A 28 -14.29 -13.40 15.56
CA ALA A 28 -14.30 -11.93 15.62
C ALA A 28 -15.72 -11.36 15.56
N ALA A 29 -16.56 -11.87 14.65
CA ALA A 29 -17.97 -11.50 14.54
C ALA A 29 -18.74 -11.76 15.84
N MET A 30 -18.57 -12.95 16.42
CA MET A 30 -19.23 -13.33 17.68
C MET A 30 -18.79 -12.48 18.88
N ASN A 31 -17.57 -11.93 18.84
CA ASN A 31 -17.04 -11.06 19.90
C ASN A 31 -17.29 -9.57 19.63
N GLY A 32 -18.10 -9.22 18.62
CA GLY A 32 -18.50 -7.84 18.36
C GLY A 32 -17.46 -6.99 17.65
N ILE A 33 -16.51 -7.60 16.92
CA ILE A 33 -15.66 -6.87 15.99
C ILE A 33 -16.51 -6.32 14.84
N ASP A 34 -16.18 -5.11 14.41
CA ASP A 34 -16.89 -4.42 13.33
C ASP A 34 -16.91 -5.26 12.03
N MET A 35 -18.07 -5.31 11.37
CA MET A 35 -18.26 -6.09 10.15
C MET A 35 -17.35 -5.64 9.00
N ALA A 36 -17.04 -4.34 8.88
CA ALA A 36 -16.11 -3.86 7.86
C ALA A 36 -14.70 -4.43 8.05
N VAL A 37 -14.28 -4.65 9.30
CA VAL A 37 -13.00 -5.29 9.62
C VAL A 37 -13.03 -6.77 9.26
N ILE A 38 -14.16 -7.45 9.53
CA ILE A 38 -14.35 -8.87 9.21
C ILE A 38 -14.37 -9.10 7.70
N GLU A 39 -15.11 -8.29 6.95
CA GLU A 39 -15.20 -8.35 5.49
C GLU A 39 -13.83 -8.12 4.84
N ARG A 40 -13.08 -7.11 5.30
CA ARG A 40 -11.70 -6.86 4.84
C ARG A 40 -10.76 -8.03 5.15
N ALA A 41 -10.90 -8.65 6.32
CA ALA A 41 -10.13 -9.84 6.66
C ALA A 41 -10.46 -11.03 5.75
N GLU A 42 -11.73 -11.24 5.39
CA GLU A 42 -12.11 -12.27 4.42
C GLU A 42 -11.56 -12.00 3.02
N GLU A 43 -11.56 -10.74 2.58
CA GLU A 43 -10.94 -10.32 1.33
C GLU A 43 -9.45 -10.68 1.28
N PHE A 44 -8.70 -10.36 2.35
CA PHE A 44 -7.29 -10.74 2.46
C PHE A 44 -7.07 -12.26 2.45
N ILE A 45 -7.94 -13.04 3.09
CA ILE A 45 -7.88 -14.51 3.04
C ILE A 45 -8.06 -14.99 1.59
N ARG A 46 -8.98 -14.40 0.83
CA ARG A 46 -9.22 -14.74 -0.59
C ARG A 46 -8.03 -14.35 -1.47
N LEU A 47 -7.47 -13.14 -1.31
CA LEU A 47 -6.28 -12.67 -2.01
C LEU A 47 -5.08 -13.60 -1.74
N ALA A 48 -4.82 -13.90 -0.46
CA ALA A 48 -3.74 -14.79 -0.05
C ALA A 48 -3.87 -16.20 -0.64
N ALA A 49 -5.10 -16.73 -0.70
CA ALA A 49 -5.36 -18.06 -1.25
C ALA A 49 -5.13 -18.14 -2.77
N ARG A 50 -5.32 -17.03 -3.50
CA ARG A 50 -4.97 -16.94 -4.94
C ARG A 50 -3.48 -16.72 -5.19
N GLY A 51 -2.72 -16.38 -4.15
CA GLY A 51 -1.31 -16.01 -4.27
C GLY A 51 -1.10 -14.55 -4.66
N ASP A 52 -2.11 -13.70 -4.46
CA ASP A 52 -2.03 -12.27 -4.75
C ASP A 52 -1.11 -11.56 -3.72
N ASP A 53 -0.49 -10.46 -4.13
CA ASP A 53 0.36 -9.65 -3.25
C ASP A 53 -0.49 -8.80 -2.30
N LEU A 54 -0.53 -9.22 -1.04
CA LEU A 54 -1.25 -8.51 0.02
C LEU A 54 -0.65 -7.13 0.32
N VAL A 55 0.65 -6.92 0.07
CA VAL A 55 1.27 -5.60 0.22
C VAL A 55 0.65 -4.64 -0.77
N LEU A 56 0.54 -5.05 -2.04
CA LEU A 56 -0.08 -4.24 -3.08
C LEU A 56 -1.56 -3.93 -2.77
N ALA A 57 -2.30 -4.88 -2.20
CA ALA A 57 -3.67 -4.67 -1.74
C ALA A 57 -3.79 -3.65 -0.59
N CYS A 58 -2.70 -3.37 0.14
CA CYS A 58 -2.68 -2.41 1.24
C CYS A 58 -2.08 -1.06 0.85
N THR A 59 -1.37 -0.96 -0.28
CA THR A 59 -0.66 0.25 -0.71
C THR A 59 -1.38 1.02 -1.82
N GLY A 60 -2.63 0.69 -2.12
CA GLY A 60 -3.43 1.47 -3.06
C GLY A 60 -3.57 2.91 -2.56
N LEU A 61 -3.17 3.87 -3.38
CA LEU A 61 -3.35 5.29 -3.13
C LEU A 61 -4.78 5.68 -3.49
N THR A 62 -5.33 6.67 -2.79
CA THR A 62 -6.54 7.36 -3.23
C THR A 62 -6.22 8.24 -4.44
N GLU A 63 -7.24 8.57 -5.24
CA GLU A 63 -7.08 9.47 -6.41
C GLU A 63 -6.40 10.80 -6.03
N GLN A 64 -6.71 11.33 -4.85
CA GLN A 64 -6.07 12.53 -4.33
C GLN A 64 -4.58 12.32 -4.01
N GLU A 65 -4.22 11.20 -3.39
CA GLU A 65 -2.82 10.87 -3.09
C GLU A 65 -2.02 10.60 -4.39
N GLU A 66 -2.64 10.00 -5.41
CA GLU A 66 -2.01 9.83 -6.72
C GLU A 66 -1.70 11.18 -7.38
N LEU A 67 -2.65 12.12 -7.35
CA LEU A 67 -2.45 13.48 -7.85
C LEU A 67 -1.33 14.23 -7.11
N GLU A 68 -1.25 14.05 -5.78
CA GLU A 68 -0.18 14.66 -4.97
C GLU A 68 1.20 14.07 -5.32
N VAL A 69 1.26 12.75 -5.54
CA VAL A 69 2.49 12.08 -5.97
C VAL A 69 2.91 12.53 -7.37
N GLU A 70 1.96 12.66 -8.31
CA GLU A 70 2.25 13.13 -9.67
C GLU A 70 2.79 14.57 -9.67
N ALA A 71 2.13 15.48 -8.95
CA ALA A 71 2.60 16.86 -8.83
C ALA A 71 4.00 16.95 -8.19
N ALA A 72 4.27 16.14 -7.17
CA ALA A 72 5.59 16.08 -6.54
C ALA A 72 6.67 15.52 -7.47
N ASP A 73 6.35 14.51 -8.28
CA ASP A 73 7.28 13.91 -9.25
C ASP A 73 7.61 14.87 -10.40
N GLU A 74 6.62 15.64 -10.88
CA GLU A 74 6.85 16.71 -11.86
C GLU A 74 7.83 17.76 -11.33
N ILE A 75 7.60 18.25 -10.11
CA ILE A 75 8.50 19.21 -9.44
C ILE A 75 9.90 18.61 -9.27
N ALA A 76 10.00 17.34 -8.87
CA ALA A 76 11.28 16.66 -8.69
C ALA A 76 12.06 16.56 -10.01
N ARG A 77 11.38 16.23 -11.12
CA ARG A 77 12.01 16.18 -12.45
C ARG A 77 12.50 17.56 -12.89
N MET A 78 11.66 18.59 -12.76
CA MET A 78 12.05 19.97 -13.08
C MET A 78 13.27 20.42 -12.26
N PHE A 79 13.33 20.05 -10.98
CA PHE A 79 14.47 20.35 -10.13
C PHE A 79 15.75 19.63 -10.58
N LEU A 80 15.66 18.36 -11.00
CA LEU A 80 16.82 17.60 -11.48
C LEU A 80 17.35 18.09 -12.82
N GLU A 81 16.49 18.67 -13.66
CA GLU A 81 16.87 19.25 -14.95
C GLU A 81 17.41 20.69 -14.84
N LEU A 82 17.30 21.33 -13.67
CA LEU A 82 17.76 22.69 -13.46
C LEU A 82 19.30 22.78 -13.53
N ASP A 83 19.80 23.56 -14.48
CA ASP A 83 21.22 23.85 -14.59
C ASP A 83 21.61 24.96 -13.60
N LEU A 84 22.19 24.55 -12.47
CA LEU A 84 22.57 25.45 -11.39
C LEU A 84 23.94 26.08 -11.68
N PRO A 85 24.08 27.41 -11.52
CA PRO A 85 25.37 28.07 -11.72
C PRO A 85 26.40 27.63 -10.67
N ASP A 86 27.68 27.64 -11.05
CA ASP A 86 28.77 27.28 -10.14
C ASP A 86 28.80 28.25 -8.94
N PRO A 87 28.76 27.74 -7.69
CA PRO A 87 28.77 28.56 -6.47
C PRO A 87 30.02 29.43 -6.32
N ALA A 88 31.07 29.19 -7.10
CA ALA A 88 32.26 30.04 -7.15
C ALA A 88 32.09 31.29 -8.04
N THR A 89 31.07 31.34 -8.90
CA THR A 89 30.92 32.38 -9.94
C THR A 89 29.70 33.29 -9.78
N GLU A 90 28.64 32.88 -9.06
CA GLU A 90 27.35 33.59 -9.03
C GLU A 90 26.75 33.72 -7.62
N GLU A 91 25.93 34.77 -7.40
CA GLU A 91 25.29 35.08 -6.11
C GLU A 91 24.15 34.10 -5.76
N CYS A 92 24.10 33.62 -4.50
CA CYS A 92 23.04 32.73 -3.96
C CYS A 92 21.59 33.17 -4.22
N GLN A 93 21.36 34.44 -4.55
CA GLN A 93 20.02 34.98 -4.84
C GLN A 93 19.41 34.39 -6.11
N THR A 94 20.24 34.07 -7.12
CA THR A 94 19.79 33.51 -8.40
C THR A 94 19.20 32.12 -8.23
N VAL A 95 19.87 31.26 -7.45
CA VAL A 95 19.41 29.89 -7.18
C VAL A 95 18.07 29.87 -6.44
N ARG A 96 17.89 30.76 -5.45
CA ARG A 96 16.63 30.82 -4.71
C ARG A 96 15.45 31.19 -5.60
N VAL A 97 15.62 32.15 -6.51
CA VAL A 97 14.57 32.56 -7.47
C VAL A 97 14.24 31.40 -8.42
N MET A 98 15.25 30.68 -8.91
CA MET A 98 15.05 29.50 -9.78
C MET A 98 14.28 28.37 -9.08
N LEU A 99 14.49 28.16 -7.78
CA LEU A 99 13.75 27.16 -7.01
C LEU A 99 12.32 27.61 -6.69
N GLU A 100 12.12 28.90 -6.41
CA GLU A 100 10.78 29.46 -6.19
C GLU A 100 9.89 29.31 -7.44
N SER A 101 10.42 29.48 -8.66
CA SER A 101 9.64 29.26 -9.89
C SER A 101 9.22 27.79 -10.09
N ILE A 102 10.06 26.82 -9.73
CA ILE A 102 9.75 25.39 -9.87
C ILE A 102 8.64 24.97 -8.89
N VAL A 103 8.71 25.45 -7.64
CA VAL A 103 7.73 25.10 -6.61
C VAL A 103 6.38 25.79 -6.83
N THR A 104 6.37 26.98 -7.46
CA THR A 104 5.15 27.77 -7.67
C THR A 104 4.56 27.66 -9.08
N GLY A 105 5.23 26.99 -10.02
CA GLY A 105 4.73 26.74 -11.37
C GLY A 105 4.51 28.00 -12.22
N SER A 106 5.25 29.09 -11.94
CA SER A 106 5.16 30.39 -12.65
C SER A 106 6.41 30.73 -13.44
#